data_AF-W5YB93-F1
#
_entry.id   AF-W5YB93-F1
#
_cell.length_a   1.000
_cell.length_b   1.000
_cell.length_c   1.000
_cell.angle_alpha   90.00
_cell.angle_beta   90.00
_cell.angle_gamma   90.00
#
_symmetry.space_group_name_H-M   'P 1'
#
loop_
_entity.id
_entity.type
_entity.pdbx_description
1 polymer ?
#
loop_
_entity_poly.entity_id
_entity_poly.type
_entity_poly.pdbx_seq_one_letter_code
_entity_poly.pdbx_strand_id
1 'polypeptide(L)'
;MHDRDIWEKRSIFWVAKNTPSYEPHPSEAKEPFYGRIVVPLIKRMLAAQGIDFTLEGVENLPATGPALLAFNHTGYFDFIFGGTVASLKGHRLVRFMAKTEIFDVPVVGLIMRGMRHISVDRAAGAASLDEAVRSLREGNLVGIFPEATISRAFEIKGLKSGAVRIAAQSGAPLIPVAIWGSQRVWTKDHPRQLGRNHFPVWIKVGSPVDISGTPEEATARLKKAMEALVDEVRTRYEEAYGPFPGGEYWRPASMGGSAPSLEQAARIDAEEKRQRAERKAAKAAKSAKGPRGLRAVIGRQGVLAKAAKAAKKLAPSKKP
;
A
#
# COMPACT_ATOMS: atom_id res chain seq x y z
N MET A 1 7.30 27.78 5.83
CA MET A 1 8.00 28.03 4.55
C MET A 1 9.42 27.49 4.72
N HIS A 2 9.88 26.56 3.87
CA HIS A 2 11.19 25.94 4.06
C HIS A 2 12.29 26.99 4.08
N ASP A 3 13.12 26.94 5.12
CA ASP A 3 14.34 27.72 5.20
C ASP A 3 15.26 27.34 4.02
N ARG A 4 15.51 28.30 3.13
CA ARG A 4 16.33 28.10 1.93
C ARG A 4 17.81 27.92 2.25
N ASP A 5 18.22 28.14 3.49
CA ASP A 5 19.59 27.88 3.92
C ASP A 5 19.83 26.39 4.16
N ILE A 6 18.78 25.66 4.58
CA ILE A 6 18.85 24.22 4.92
C ILE A 6 18.29 23.34 3.79
N TRP A 7 17.23 23.82 3.12
CA TRP A 7 16.48 23.05 2.13
C TRP A 7 16.74 23.53 0.71
N GLU A 8 16.73 22.60 -0.24
CA GLU A 8 16.71 22.91 -1.66
C GLU A 8 15.67 22.08 -2.40
N LYS A 9 15.23 22.61 -3.54
CA LYS A 9 14.21 21.97 -4.36
C LYS A 9 14.85 21.08 -5.42
N ARG A 10 14.66 19.76 -5.32
CA ARG A 10 15.04 18.78 -6.33
C ARG A 10 13.80 18.13 -6.91
N SER A 11 13.56 18.33 -8.21
CA SER A 11 12.34 17.88 -8.89
C SER A 11 11.10 18.49 -8.22
N ILE A 12 10.23 17.68 -7.61
CA ILE A 12 9.05 18.15 -6.86
C ILE A 12 9.25 18.19 -5.34
N PHE A 13 10.42 17.78 -4.86
CA PHE A 13 10.72 17.61 -3.43
C PHE A 13 11.59 18.74 -2.89
N TRP A 14 11.31 19.17 -1.68
CA TRP A 14 12.27 19.81 -0.79
C TRP A 14 13.07 18.72 -0.09
N VAL A 15 14.39 18.81 -0.18
CA VAL A 15 15.36 17.92 0.47
C VAL A 15 16.44 18.75 1.14
N ALA A 16 17.12 18.18 2.13
CA ALA A 16 18.27 18.86 2.74
C ALA A 16 19.37 19.07 1.70
N LYS A 17 20.05 20.23 1.70
CA LYS A 17 21.09 20.55 0.70
C LYS A 17 22.23 19.53 0.61
N ASN A 18 22.56 18.88 1.72
CA ASN A 18 23.59 17.83 1.79
C ASN A 18 23.10 16.46 1.30
N THR A 19 21.85 16.33 0.85
CA THR A 19 21.33 15.08 0.28
C THR A 19 22.19 14.69 -0.93
N PRO A 20 22.77 13.49 -1.00
CA PRO A 20 23.58 13.10 -2.15
C PRO A 20 22.77 13.01 -3.45
N SER A 21 23.45 13.19 -4.58
CA SER A 21 22.94 12.80 -5.90
C SER A 21 23.41 11.39 -6.23
N TYR A 22 22.62 10.66 -7.02
CA TYR A 22 22.88 9.28 -7.36
C TYR A 22 22.81 9.07 -8.87
N GLU A 23 23.74 8.29 -9.41
CA GLU A 23 23.71 7.90 -10.80
C GLU A 23 22.41 7.17 -11.17
N PRO A 24 21.87 7.37 -12.38
CA PRO A 24 20.68 6.67 -12.83
C PRO A 24 20.87 5.15 -12.77
N HIS A 25 19.90 4.46 -12.17
CA HIS A 25 19.90 3.01 -12.11
C HIS A 25 19.91 2.40 -13.53
N PRO A 26 20.76 1.40 -13.82
CA PRO A 26 21.03 0.96 -15.19
C PRO A 26 19.80 0.49 -15.97
N SER A 27 18.84 -0.14 -15.31
CA SER A 27 17.60 -0.67 -15.91
C SER A 27 16.36 0.17 -15.57
N GLU A 28 16.04 0.30 -14.27
CA GLU A 28 14.85 1.03 -13.78
C GLU A 28 14.71 2.47 -14.32
N ALA A 29 15.81 3.24 -14.41
CA ALA A 29 15.77 4.60 -14.95
C ALA A 29 15.38 4.66 -16.44
N LYS A 30 15.56 3.55 -17.16
CA LYS A 30 15.25 3.41 -18.58
C LYS A 30 13.93 2.68 -18.83
N GLU A 31 13.21 2.26 -17.78
CA GLU A 31 11.98 1.50 -17.93
C GLU A 31 10.92 2.35 -18.68
N PRO A 32 10.43 1.87 -19.84
CA PRO A 32 9.67 2.71 -20.76
C PRO A 32 8.31 3.13 -20.18
N PHE A 33 7.61 2.21 -19.51
CA PHE A 33 6.27 2.50 -19.01
C PHE A 33 6.31 3.21 -17.65
N TYR A 34 6.87 2.58 -16.61
CA TYR A 34 6.80 3.16 -15.28
C TYR A 34 7.71 4.39 -15.12
N GLY A 35 9.00 4.24 -15.44
CA GLY A 35 10.01 5.28 -15.24
C GLY A 35 9.86 6.47 -16.20
N ARG A 36 9.64 6.21 -17.50
CA ARG A 36 9.64 7.28 -18.52
C ARG A 36 8.26 7.91 -18.79
N ILE A 37 7.16 7.21 -18.53
CA ILE A 37 5.81 7.73 -18.78
C ILE A 37 5.10 8.06 -17.47
N VAL A 38 4.94 7.07 -16.60
CA VAL A 38 4.06 7.20 -15.42
C VAL A 38 4.67 8.12 -14.35
N VAL A 39 5.94 7.95 -13.97
CA VAL A 39 6.57 8.78 -12.92
C VAL A 39 6.56 10.27 -13.30
N PRO A 40 6.94 10.70 -14.52
CA PRO A 40 6.84 12.10 -14.92
C PRO A 40 5.40 12.63 -14.91
N LEU A 41 4.42 11.84 -15.34
CA LEU A 41 3.02 12.23 -15.30
C LEU A 41 2.52 12.43 -13.85
N ILE A 42 2.88 11.51 -12.95
CA ILE A 42 2.61 11.65 -11.51
C ILE A 42 3.23 12.94 -10.99
N LYS A 43 4.52 13.18 -11.24
CA LYS A 43 5.20 14.40 -10.76
C LYS A 43 4.55 15.68 -11.28
N ARG A 44 4.13 15.70 -12.56
CA ARG A 44 3.38 16.84 -13.13
C ARG A 44 2.02 17.02 -12.46
N MET A 45 1.27 15.95 -12.22
CA MET A 45 -0.01 16.00 -11.51
C MET A 45 0.17 16.56 -10.08
N LEU A 46 1.18 16.09 -9.36
CA LEU A 46 1.49 16.56 -8.01
C LEU A 46 1.88 18.05 -7.99
N ALA A 47 2.71 18.48 -8.95
CA ALA A 47 3.09 19.89 -9.11
C ALA A 47 1.88 20.77 -9.50
N ALA A 48 0.95 20.26 -10.32
CA ALA A 48 -0.26 20.97 -10.70
C ALA A 48 -1.21 21.15 -9.50
N GLN A 49 -1.34 20.13 -8.65
CA GLN A 49 -2.05 20.20 -7.36
C GLN A 49 -1.34 21.09 -6.32
N GLY A 50 -0.15 21.59 -6.64
CA GLY A 50 0.61 22.48 -5.77
C GLY A 50 1.10 21.82 -4.48
N ILE A 51 1.11 20.48 -4.40
CA ILE A 51 1.52 19.75 -3.20
C ILE A 51 2.95 20.11 -2.84
N ASP A 52 3.17 20.43 -1.57
CA ASP A 52 4.46 20.87 -1.05
C ASP A 52 5.18 19.68 -0.40
N PHE A 53 5.96 18.95 -1.19
CA PHE A 53 6.60 17.71 -0.74
C PHE A 53 7.93 17.96 -0.04
N THR A 54 8.06 17.45 1.18
CA THR A 54 9.35 17.34 1.88
C THR A 54 9.76 15.89 1.94
N LEU A 55 10.99 15.57 1.55
CA LEU A 55 11.53 14.22 1.59
C LEU A 55 12.86 14.19 2.36
N GLU A 56 12.94 13.28 3.33
CA GLU A 56 14.12 13.04 4.13
C GLU A 56 14.49 11.56 4.17
N GLY A 57 15.77 11.27 4.45
CA GLY A 57 16.26 9.92 4.68
C GLY A 57 16.41 9.07 3.41
N VAL A 58 16.32 9.67 2.22
CA VAL A 58 16.42 8.94 0.94
C VAL A 58 17.73 8.17 0.82
N GLU A 59 18.78 8.61 1.51
CA GLU A 59 20.07 7.95 1.63
C GLU A 59 19.98 6.53 2.19
N ASN A 60 18.98 6.24 3.04
CA ASN A 60 18.73 4.91 3.60
C ASN A 60 18.25 3.89 2.56
N LEU A 61 17.74 4.34 1.41
CA LEU A 61 17.37 3.44 0.32
C LEU A 61 18.63 2.94 -0.39
N PRO A 62 18.69 1.67 -0.83
CA PRO A 62 19.81 1.19 -1.62
C PRO A 62 19.76 1.75 -3.05
N ALA A 63 20.91 2.17 -3.58
CA ALA A 63 21.01 2.65 -4.97
C ALA A 63 20.86 1.50 -5.98
N THR A 64 21.27 0.29 -5.62
CA THR A 64 21.14 -0.95 -6.40
C THR A 64 20.72 -2.09 -5.47
N GLY A 65 20.10 -3.13 -6.01
CA GLY A 65 19.61 -4.26 -5.21
C GLY A 65 18.31 -3.94 -4.44
N PRO A 66 17.81 -4.92 -3.67
CA PRO A 66 16.45 -4.87 -3.16
C PRO A 66 16.30 -4.15 -1.82
N ALA A 67 15.09 -3.68 -1.56
CA ALA A 67 14.60 -3.36 -0.23
C ALA A 67 13.08 -3.51 -0.16
N LEU A 68 12.59 -3.92 1.00
CA LEU A 68 11.17 -3.93 1.30
C LEU A 68 10.84 -2.69 2.13
N LEU A 69 10.01 -1.81 1.57
CA LEU A 69 9.62 -0.53 2.15
C LEU A 69 8.27 -0.67 2.86
N ALA A 70 8.25 -0.51 4.18
CA ALA A 70 7.06 -0.59 5.01
C ALA A 70 6.50 0.81 5.30
N PHE A 71 5.43 1.17 4.59
CA PHE A 71 4.80 2.49 4.69
C PHE A 71 3.67 2.48 5.72
N ASN A 72 3.54 3.55 6.52
CA ASN A 72 2.27 3.81 7.19
C ASN A 72 1.19 4.17 6.16
N HIS A 73 -0.09 4.08 6.54
CA HIS A 73 -1.19 4.31 5.62
C HIS A 73 -2.22 5.30 6.18
N THR A 74 -2.20 6.54 5.69
CA THR A 74 -3.05 7.67 6.11
C THR A 74 -4.06 8.10 5.03
N GLY A 75 -3.83 7.78 3.75
CA GLY A 75 -4.71 8.20 2.66
C GLY A 75 -4.58 7.38 1.38
N TYR A 76 -5.51 7.57 0.46
CA TYR A 76 -5.52 6.88 -0.83
C TYR A 76 -4.33 7.27 -1.72
N PHE A 77 -3.78 8.48 -1.51
CA PHE A 77 -2.65 9.02 -2.26
C PHE A 77 -1.28 8.53 -1.76
N ASP A 78 -1.21 7.81 -0.64
CA ASP A 78 0.07 7.31 -0.10
C ASP A 78 0.82 6.45 -1.10
N PHE A 79 0.10 5.67 -1.91
CA PHE A 79 0.69 4.86 -2.97
C PHE A 79 1.39 5.71 -4.04
N ILE A 80 0.80 6.85 -4.39
CA ILE A 80 1.34 7.80 -5.36
C ILE A 80 2.58 8.46 -4.77
N PHE A 81 2.48 8.91 -3.52
CA PHE A 81 3.56 9.63 -2.83
C PHE A 81 4.75 8.71 -2.56
N GLY A 82 4.49 7.56 -1.94
CA GLY A 82 5.47 6.51 -1.69
C GLY A 82 6.07 5.93 -2.98
N GLY A 83 5.34 5.93 -4.10
CA GLY A 83 5.88 5.52 -5.40
C GLY A 83 6.95 6.45 -5.95
N THR A 84 7.02 7.69 -5.48
CA THR A 84 7.99 8.68 -5.94
C THR A 84 9.19 8.86 -5.00
N VAL A 85 9.16 8.24 -3.79
CA VAL A 85 10.20 8.41 -2.76
C VAL A 85 11.59 8.00 -3.25
N ALA A 86 11.65 6.93 -4.04
CA ALA A 86 12.91 6.40 -4.55
C ALA A 86 13.40 7.12 -5.82
N SER A 87 12.63 8.08 -6.35
CA SER A 87 12.97 8.75 -7.61
C SER A 87 14.22 9.63 -7.53
N LEU A 88 14.59 10.10 -6.33
CA LEU A 88 15.85 10.80 -6.08
C LEU A 88 17.02 9.84 -5.83
N LYS A 89 16.77 8.56 -5.58
CA LYS A 89 17.80 7.52 -5.44
C LYS A 89 18.12 6.91 -6.82
N GLY A 90 18.59 7.70 -7.78
CA GLY A 90 18.95 7.18 -9.10
C GLY A 90 17.76 6.70 -9.93
N HIS A 91 16.59 7.33 -9.79
CA HIS A 91 15.34 6.96 -10.48
C HIS A 91 14.85 5.53 -10.21
N ARG A 92 15.13 4.99 -9.02
CA ARG A 92 14.57 3.72 -8.56
C ARG A 92 13.05 3.78 -8.48
N LEU A 93 12.41 2.63 -8.71
CA LEU A 93 10.97 2.44 -8.88
C LEU A 93 10.44 1.49 -7.81
N VAL A 94 9.43 1.93 -7.06
CA VAL A 94 8.82 1.12 -5.98
C VAL A 94 7.69 0.26 -6.55
N ARG A 95 7.83 -1.06 -6.46
CA ARG A 95 6.80 -2.03 -6.85
C ARG A 95 5.91 -2.35 -5.66
N PHE A 96 4.80 -1.66 -5.53
CA PHE A 96 3.88 -1.92 -4.44
C PHE A 96 3.11 -3.23 -4.55
N MET A 97 2.85 -3.79 -3.38
CA MET A 97 1.85 -4.82 -3.15
C MET A 97 0.47 -4.16 -3.03
N ALA A 98 -0.47 -4.55 -3.89
CA ALA A 98 -1.82 -4.00 -3.92
C ALA A 98 -2.88 -5.11 -4.02
N LYS A 99 -4.10 -4.81 -3.59
CA LYS A 99 -5.20 -5.78 -3.56
C LYS A 99 -5.56 -6.26 -4.97
N THR A 100 -5.79 -7.57 -5.17
CA THR A 100 -6.16 -8.13 -6.49
C THR A 100 -7.34 -7.43 -7.15
N GLU A 101 -8.34 -6.99 -6.39
CA GLU A 101 -9.49 -6.28 -6.97
C GLU A 101 -9.13 -4.94 -7.63
N ILE A 102 -7.96 -4.35 -7.33
CA ILE A 102 -7.45 -3.17 -8.03
C ILE A 102 -6.96 -3.57 -9.44
N PHE A 103 -6.37 -4.76 -9.56
CA PHE A 103 -5.89 -5.31 -10.84
C PHE A 103 -7.04 -5.77 -11.75
N ASP A 104 -8.21 -6.07 -11.18
CA ASP A 104 -9.41 -6.46 -11.93
C ASP A 104 -10.13 -5.26 -12.57
N VAL A 105 -9.80 -4.02 -12.15
CA VAL A 105 -10.32 -2.81 -12.81
C VAL A 105 -9.62 -2.66 -14.16
N PRO A 106 -10.32 -2.56 -15.31
CA PRO A 106 -9.69 -2.69 -16.63
C PRO A 106 -8.48 -1.78 -16.88
N VAL A 107 -8.68 -0.46 -16.87
CA VAL A 107 -7.60 0.51 -17.17
C VAL A 107 -6.60 0.58 -16.03
N VAL A 108 -7.07 0.65 -14.78
CA VAL A 108 -6.20 0.73 -13.60
C VAL A 108 -5.32 -0.51 -13.50
N GLY A 109 -5.88 -1.70 -13.69
CA GLY A 109 -5.15 -2.96 -13.66
C GLY A 109 -4.10 -3.07 -14.76
N LEU A 110 -4.36 -2.55 -15.96
CA LEU A 110 -3.35 -2.49 -17.02
C LEU A 110 -2.17 -1.60 -16.60
N ILE A 111 -2.44 -0.43 -16.01
CA ILE A 111 -1.39 0.46 -15.51
C ILE A 111 -0.62 -0.23 -14.36
N MET A 112 -1.31 -0.86 -13.41
CA MET A 112 -0.68 -1.56 -12.29
C MET A 112 0.24 -2.70 -12.75
N ARG A 113 -0.21 -3.50 -13.73
CA ARG A 113 0.62 -4.55 -14.36
C ARG A 113 1.79 -3.97 -15.14
N GLY A 114 1.58 -2.90 -15.91
CA GLY A 114 2.64 -2.21 -16.64
C GLY A 114 3.70 -1.62 -15.72
N MET A 115 3.32 -1.18 -14.51
CA MET A 115 4.23 -0.76 -13.44
C MET A 115 4.84 -1.94 -12.66
N ARG A 116 4.55 -3.18 -13.04
CA ARG A 116 5.01 -4.40 -12.36
C ARG A 116 4.69 -4.41 -10.86
N HIS A 117 3.55 -3.82 -10.47
CA HIS A 117 3.04 -3.94 -9.11
C HIS A 117 2.58 -5.37 -8.82
N ILE A 118 2.60 -5.75 -7.55
CA ILE A 118 2.35 -7.11 -7.08
C ILE A 118 0.90 -7.23 -6.64
N SER A 119 0.17 -8.15 -7.25
CA SER A 119 -1.22 -8.45 -6.89
C SER A 119 -1.27 -9.32 -5.64
N VAL A 120 -2.08 -8.91 -4.66
CA VAL A 120 -2.24 -9.61 -3.38
C VAL A 120 -3.66 -10.11 -3.22
N ASP A 121 -3.81 -11.43 -3.24
CA ASP A 121 -5.03 -12.11 -2.81
C ASP A 121 -4.92 -12.51 -1.35
N ARG A 122 -5.76 -11.91 -0.51
CA ARG A 122 -5.80 -12.18 0.93
C ARG A 122 -6.37 -13.56 1.27
N ALA A 123 -7.09 -14.20 0.34
CA ALA A 123 -7.57 -15.57 0.49
C ALA A 123 -6.47 -16.60 0.14
N ALA A 124 -5.60 -16.25 -0.80
CA ALA A 124 -4.45 -17.06 -1.22
C ALA A 124 -3.12 -16.43 -0.78
N GLY A 125 -3.02 -16.10 0.51
CA GLY A 125 -1.96 -15.24 1.05
C GLY A 125 -0.53 -15.71 0.76
N ALA A 126 -0.27 -17.02 0.70
CA ALA A 126 1.08 -17.57 0.46
C ALA A 126 1.64 -17.18 -0.92
N ALA A 127 0.85 -17.36 -1.99
CA ALA A 127 1.28 -17.05 -3.35
C ALA A 127 1.62 -15.55 -3.54
N SER A 128 0.96 -14.68 -2.77
CA SER A 128 1.23 -13.23 -2.82
C SER A 128 2.54 -12.84 -2.15
N LEU A 129 3.01 -13.63 -1.17
CA LEU A 129 4.33 -13.42 -0.54
C LEU A 129 5.44 -13.87 -1.49
N ASP A 130 5.27 -15.00 -2.17
CA ASP A 130 6.27 -15.54 -3.10
C ASP A 130 6.55 -14.58 -4.26
N GLU A 131 5.53 -13.90 -4.77
CA GLU A 131 5.69 -12.88 -5.82
C GLU A 131 6.50 -11.67 -5.32
N ALA A 132 6.25 -11.21 -4.10
CA ALA A 132 7.04 -10.13 -3.50
C ALA A 132 8.49 -10.55 -3.27
N VAL A 133 8.72 -11.77 -2.78
CA VAL A 133 10.06 -12.35 -2.61
C VAL A 133 10.77 -12.47 -3.95
N ARG A 134 10.09 -12.92 -5.01
CA ARG A 134 10.64 -12.97 -6.37
C ARG A 134 11.06 -11.58 -6.86
N SER A 135 10.17 -10.60 -6.74
CA SER A 135 10.46 -9.21 -7.14
C SER A 135 11.66 -8.63 -6.37
N LEU A 136 11.80 -8.94 -5.08
CA LEU A 136 12.97 -8.54 -4.29
C LEU A 136 14.24 -9.29 -4.76
N ARG A 137 14.17 -10.59 -5.05
CA ARG A 137 15.33 -11.34 -5.57
C ARG A 137 15.82 -10.83 -6.93
N GLU A 138 14.93 -10.25 -7.73
CA GLU A 138 15.28 -9.54 -8.97
C GLU A 138 15.91 -8.16 -8.72
N GLY A 139 16.08 -7.74 -7.47
CA GLY A 139 16.71 -6.49 -7.09
C GLY A 139 15.78 -5.27 -7.06
N ASN A 140 14.46 -5.45 -7.19
CA ASN A 140 13.52 -4.33 -7.15
C ASN A 140 13.30 -3.80 -5.73
N LEU A 141 12.86 -2.54 -5.60
CA LEU A 141 12.24 -2.05 -4.37
C LEU A 141 10.78 -2.50 -4.34
N VAL A 142 10.32 -3.05 -3.21
CA VAL A 142 8.92 -3.46 -3.01
C VAL A 142 8.29 -2.60 -1.93
N GLY A 143 7.09 -2.07 -2.17
CA GLY A 143 6.34 -1.28 -1.19
C GLY A 143 5.20 -2.08 -0.57
N ILE A 144 5.05 -2.01 0.76
CA ILE A 144 3.96 -2.66 1.50
C ILE A 144 3.39 -1.73 2.58
N PHE A 145 2.08 -1.79 2.78
CA PHE A 145 1.39 -1.16 3.91
C PHE A 145 1.06 -2.24 4.96
N PRO A 146 1.93 -2.48 5.98
CA PRO A 146 1.73 -3.56 6.95
C PRO A 146 0.46 -3.39 7.81
N GLU A 147 -0.10 -2.19 7.85
CA GLU A 147 -1.39 -1.83 8.45
C GLU A 147 -2.61 -2.42 7.70
N ALA A 148 -2.43 -2.89 6.46
CA ALA A 148 -3.42 -3.53 5.59
C ALA A 148 -4.67 -2.71 5.17
N THR A 149 -4.88 -1.51 5.74
CA THR A 149 -5.88 -0.53 5.30
C THR A 149 -5.50 0.84 5.86
N ILE A 150 -5.99 1.92 5.25
CA ILE A 150 -5.86 3.30 5.76
C ILE A 150 -6.27 3.33 7.24
N SER A 151 -5.45 3.97 8.08
CA SER A 151 -5.73 4.26 9.47
C SER A 151 -6.62 5.50 9.56
N ARG A 152 -7.84 5.33 10.08
CA ARG A 152 -8.77 6.45 10.35
C ARG A 152 -8.32 7.32 11.51
N ALA A 153 -7.54 6.76 12.43
CA ALA A 153 -6.93 7.49 13.55
C ALA A 153 -5.68 8.27 13.13
N PHE A 154 -5.15 8.00 11.94
CA PHE A 154 -3.84 8.46 11.45
C PHE A 154 -2.65 8.07 12.33
N GLU A 155 -2.86 7.22 13.34
CA GLU A 155 -1.84 6.59 14.18
C GLU A 155 -1.52 5.18 13.68
N ILE A 156 -0.34 4.67 14.02
CA ILE A 156 0.10 3.31 13.66
C ILE A 156 -0.73 2.29 14.43
N LYS A 157 -1.52 1.50 13.72
CA LYS A 157 -2.28 0.39 14.32
C LYS A 157 -1.48 -0.92 14.33
N GLY A 158 -2.15 -2.01 14.75
CA GLY A 158 -1.59 -3.36 14.68
C GLY A 158 -1.14 -3.75 13.27
N LEU A 159 0.10 -4.22 13.16
CA LEU A 159 0.72 -4.62 11.90
C LEU A 159 0.48 -6.10 11.60
N LYS A 160 0.44 -6.45 10.32
CA LYS A 160 0.53 -7.84 9.85
C LYS A 160 1.99 -8.25 9.70
N SER A 161 2.31 -9.50 10.02
CA SER A 161 3.66 -10.06 9.93
C SER A 161 4.16 -10.30 8.50
N GLY A 162 3.33 -10.05 7.47
CA GLY A 162 3.68 -10.28 6.06
C GLY A 162 4.95 -9.54 5.64
N ALA A 163 5.15 -8.29 6.07
CA ALA A 163 6.36 -7.53 5.74
C ALA A 163 7.63 -8.22 6.26
N VAL A 164 7.62 -8.64 7.53
CA VAL A 164 8.75 -9.35 8.16
C VAL A 164 9.01 -10.68 7.48
N ARG A 165 7.96 -11.46 7.17
CA ARG A 165 8.11 -12.76 6.50
C ARG A 165 8.73 -12.63 5.11
N ILE A 166 8.30 -11.63 4.32
CA ILE A 166 8.86 -11.36 2.99
C ILE A 166 10.33 -10.94 3.11
N ALA A 167 10.66 -10.03 4.03
CA ALA A 167 12.04 -9.61 4.25
C ALA A 167 12.93 -10.79 4.65
N ALA A 168 12.48 -11.63 5.58
CA ALA A 168 13.22 -12.81 6.03
C ALA A 168 13.44 -13.84 4.91
N GLN A 169 12.43 -14.11 4.09
CA GLN A 169 12.52 -15.10 3.00
C GLN A 169 13.33 -14.58 1.78
N SER A 170 13.36 -13.26 1.57
CA SER A 170 14.12 -12.64 0.48
C SER A 170 15.55 -12.28 0.86
N GLY A 171 15.83 -12.08 2.14
CA GLY A 171 17.09 -11.50 2.61
C GLY A 171 17.19 -9.99 2.37
N ALA A 172 16.12 -9.34 1.91
CA ALA A 172 16.13 -7.90 1.63
C ALA A 172 15.99 -7.08 2.93
N PRO A 173 16.64 -5.91 3.03
CA PRO A 173 16.47 -5.00 4.16
C PRO A 173 15.02 -4.51 4.24
N LEU A 174 14.48 -4.48 5.46
CA LEU A 174 13.15 -3.97 5.77
C LEU A 174 13.26 -2.53 6.28
N ILE A 175 12.76 -1.58 5.51
CA ILE A 175 12.94 -0.14 5.75
C ILE A 175 11.57 0.52 6.03
N PRO A 176 11.36 1.13 7.21
CA PRO A 176 10.13 1.85 7.51
C PRO A 176 10.12 3.20 6.78
N VAL A 177 8.94 3.62 6.31
CA VAL A 177 8.73 4.92 5.68
C VAL A 177 7.48 5.57 6.27
N ALA A 178 7.64 6.80 6.78
CA ALA A 178 6.54 7.60 7.30
C ALA A 178 6.08 8.62 6.26
N ILE A 179 4.77 8.74 6.11
CA ILE A 179 4.08 9.73 5.28
C ILE A 179 3.11 10.48 6.18
N TRP A 180 3.16 11.81 6.15
CA TRP A 180 2.26 12.70 6.87
C TRP A 180 1.75 13.84 5.97
N GLY A 181 0.51 14.28 6.18
CA GLY A 181 -0.16 15.30 5.39
C GLY A 181 -0.96 14.76 4.21
N SER A 182 -0.73 13.50 3.82
CA SER A 182 -1.43 12.83 2.71
C SER A 182 -2.93 12.69 2.94
N GLN A 183 -3.34 12.46 4.19
CA GLN A 183 -4.74 12.33 4.58
C GLN A 183 -5.59 13.57 4.27
N ARG A 184 -4.96 14.75 4.11
CA ARG A 184 -5.62 16.01 3.75
C ARG A 184 -6.08 16.02 2.30
N VAL A 185 -5.41 15.28 1.43
CA VAL A 185 -5.73 15.19 0.00
C VAL A 185 -6.91 14.27 -0.21
N TRP A 186 -6.82 13.03 0.27
CA TRP A 186 -7.94 12.08 0.21
C TRP A 186 -7.74 10.91 1.17
N THR A 187 -8.67 10.77 2.11
CA THR A 187 -8.70 9.67 3.08
C THR A 187 -10.11 9.08 3.22
N LYS A 188 -10.28 8.07 4.08
CA LYS A 188 -11.57 7.45 4.36
C LYS A 188 -12.54 8.44 5.00
N ASP A 189 -13.82 8.27 4.70
CA ASP A 189 -14.96 9.01 5.30
C ASP A 189 -14.95 10.53 5.12
N HIS A 190 -13.99 11.07 4.36
CA HIS A 190 -13.87 12.49 4.06
C HIS A 190 -13.84 12.73 2.55
N PRO A 191 -14.34 13.89 2.08
CA PRO A 191 -14.33 14.22 0.67
C PRO A 191 -12.89 14.38 0.16
N ARG A 192 -12.68 14.04 -1.12
CA ARG A 192 -11.41 14.31 -1.80
C ARG A 192 -11.22 15.82 -1.97
N GLN A 193 -10.04 16.31 -1.59
CA GLN A 193 -9.63 17.70 -1.72
C GLN A 193 -8.64 17.82 -2.88
N LEU A 194 -9.15 17.65 -4.10
CA LEU A 194 -8.35 17.83 -5.32
C LEU A 194 -8.37 19.29 -5.76
N GLY A 195 -7.23 19.81 -6.19
CA GLY A 195 -7.06 21.20 -6.55
C GLY A 195 -5.68 21.71 -6.15
N ARG A 196 -5.44 23.00 -6.35
CA ARG A 196 -4.15 23.63 -6.02
C ARG A 196 -4.12 24.08 -4.54
N ASN A 197 -4.35 23.12 -3.64
CA ASN A 197 -4.55 23.38 -2.20
C ASN A 197 -3.27 23.66 -1.41
N HIS A 198 -2.10 23.44 -2.03
CA HIS A 198 -0.80 23.67 -1.39
C HIS A 198 -0.61 22.90 -0.08
N PHE A 199 -1.24 21.73 0.05
CA PHE A 199 -1.05 20.91 1.25
C PHE A 199 0.40 20.42 1.34
N PRO A 200 1.10 20.68 2.45
CA PRO A 200 2.37 20.03 2.71
C PRO A 200 2.20 18.54 2.92
N VAL A 201 3.11 17.78 2.33
CA VAL A 201 3.25 16.34 2.52
C VAL A 201 4.70 16.07 2.90
N TRP A 202 4.90 15.43 4.05
CA TRP A 202 6.22 15.11 4.56
C TRP A 202 6.42 13.60 4.51
N ILE A 203 7.52 13.17 3.89
CA ILE A 203 7.91 11.77 3.79
C ILE A 203 9.29 11.63 4.40
N LYS A 204 9.45 10.65 5.30
CA LYS A 204 10.74 10.30 5.85
C LYS A 204 10.99 8.82 5.71
N VAL A 205 12.15 8.47 5.15
CA VAL A 205 12.63 7.09 5.06
C VAL A 205 13.54 6.82 6.26
N GLY A 206 13.18 5.83 7.08
CA GLY A 206 13.95 5.44 8.25
C GLY A 206 15.12 4.51 7.92
N SER A 207 15.86 4.12 8.96
CA SER A 207 16.93 3.12 8.85
C SER A 207 16.35 1.69 8.78
N PRO A 208 17.07 0.72 8.18
CA PRO A 208 16.65 -0.68 8.18
C PRO A 208 16.39 -1.21 9.59
N VAL A 209 15.30 -1.96 9.75
CA VAL A 209 14.89 -2.58 11.02
C VAL A 209 15.53 -3.95 11.14
N ASP A 210 16.01 -4.30 12.34
CA ASP A 210 16.44 -5.65 12.65
C ASP A 210 15.26 -6.64 12.69
N ILE A 211 15.31 -7.65 11.82
CA ILE A 211 14.30 -8.69 11.67
C ILE A 211 14.67 -10.02 12.34
N SER A 212 15.71 -10.04 13.20
CA SER A 212 16.13 -11.23 13.95
C SER A 212 15.03 -11.81 14.88
N GLY A 213 15.17 -13.04 15.34
CA GLY A 213 14.21 -13.65 16.27
C GLY A 213 12.88 -14.04 15.61
N THR A 214 11.81 -14.07 16.40
CA THR A 214 10.49 -14.51 15.91
C THR A 214 9.82 -13.44 15.02
N PRO A 215 8.94 -13.84 14.08
CA PRO A 215 8.18 -12.90 13.26
C PRO A 215 7.38 -11.88 14.09
N GLU A 216 6.88 -12.28 15.24
CA GLU A 216 6.12 -11.45 16.17
C GLU A 216 7.00 -10.35 16.79
N GLU A 217 8.19 -10.71 17.30
CA GLU A 217 9.16 -9.77 17.87
C GLU A 217 9.67 -8.78 16.80
N ALA A 218 10.02 -9.28 15.62
CA ALA A 218 10.43 -8.44 14.50
C ALA A 218 9.31 -7.52 14.02
N THR A 219 8.05 -7.98 14.04
CA THR A 219 6.88 -7.14 13.72
C THR A 219 6.67 -6.05 14.77
N ALA A 220 6.89 -6.35 16.06
CA ALA A 220 6.83 -5.37 17.13
C ALA A 220 7.94 -4.31 16.99
N ARG A 221 9.16 -4.70 16.63
CA ARG A 221 10.25 -3.75 16.35
C ARG A 221 9.96 -2.88 15.13
N LEU A 222 9.42 -3.45 14.05
CA LEU A 222 8.95 -2.67 12.90
C LEU A 222 7.90 -1.65 13.32
N LYS A 223 6.90 -2.06 14.10
CA LYS A 223 5.85 -1.16 14.60
C LYS A 223 6.44 0.00 15.38
N LYS A 224 7.33 -0.28 16.35
CA LYS A 224 8.00 0.74 17.16
C LYS A 224 8.82 1.71 16.30
N ALA A 225 9.54 1.20 15.30
CA ALA A 225 10.30 2.04 14.38
C ALA A 225 9.40 2.94 13.53
N MET A 226 8.26 2.43 13.05
CA MET A 226 7.28 3.23 12.31
C MET A 226 6.62 4.30 13.20
N GLU A 227 6.29 3.98 14.46
CA GLU A 227 5.75 4.93 15.43
C GLU A 227 6.72 6.08 15.68
N ALA A 228 7.98 5.78 16.01
CA ALA A 228 9.00 6.79 16.23
C ALA A 228 9.21 7.68 14.98
N LEU A 229 9.18 7.09 13.79
CA LEU A 229 9.36 7.82 12.54
C LEU A 229 8.17 8.75 12.23
N VAL A 230 6.94 8.28 12.48
CA VAL A 230 5.73 9.09 12.32
C VAL A 230 5.70 10.24 13.33
N ASP A 231 6.08 9.98 14.59
CA ASP A 231 6.13 11.02 15.61
C ASP A 231 7.17 12.10 15.27
N GLU A 232 8.35 11.70 14.79
CA GLU A 232 9.36 12.66 14.34
C GLU A 232 8.85 13.53 13.18
N VAL A 233 8.22 12.91 12.17
CA VAL A 233 7.65 13.64 11.03
C VAL A 233 6.53 14.58 11.47
N ARG A 234 5.69 14.17 12.41
CA ARG A 234 4.62 15.01 12.96
C ARG A 234 5.17 16.23 13.70
N THR A 235 6.19 16.04 14.53
CA THR A 235 6.86 17.13 15.25
C THR A 235 7.40 18.16 14.27
N ARG A 236 8.19 17.72 13.27
CA ARG A 236 8.73 18.62 12.23
C ARG A 236 7.63 19.32 11.42
N TYR A 237 6.55 18.60 11.13
CA TYR A 237 5.42 19.16 10.40
C TYR A 237 4.69 20.23 11.21
N GLU A 238 4.52 20.05 12.52
CA GLU A 238 3.94 21.07 13.41
C GLU A 238 4.86 22.28 13.55
N GLU A 239 6.18 22.08 13.67
CA GLU A 239 7.16 23.18 13.71
C GLU A 239 7.18 24.00 12.42
N ALA A 240 7.05 23.35 11.26
CA ALA A 240 7.18 24.02 9.96
C ALA A 240 5.90 24.71 9.46
N TYR A 241 4.73 24.20 9.87
CA TYR A 241 3.44 24.61 9.29
C TYR A 241 2.35 24.88 10.34
N GLY A 242 2.59 24.55 11.60
CA GLY A 242 1.70 24.85 12.70
C GLY A 242 1.90 26.27 13.27
N PRO A 243 1.23 26.59 14.39
CA PRO A 243 0.21 25.75 15.03
C PRO A 243 -1.04 25.63 14.15
N PHE A 244 -1.66 24.45 14.14
CA PHE A 244 -2.94 24.25 13.45
C PHE A 244 -4.14 24.52 14.37
N PRO A 245 -5.32 24.85 13.80
CA PRO A 245 -6.56 24.86 14.56
C PRO A 245 -6.82 23.50 15.25
N GLY A 246 -7.54 23.55 16.36
CA GLY A 246 -8.06 22.35 17.03
C GLY A 246 -9.28 21.77 16.30
N GLY A 247 -9.50 20.47 16.42
CA GLY A 247 -10.66 19.78 15.85
C GLY A 247 -10.54 19.42 14.37
N GLU A 248 -9.38 19.63 13.75
CA GLU A 248 -9.12 19.22 12.38
C GLU A 248 -9.30 17.71 12.19
N TYR A 249 -10.14 17.30 11.24
CA TYR A 249 -10.48 15.90 11.01
C TYR A 249 -9.28 15.05 10.60
N TRP A 250 -8.26 15.66 9.98
CA TRP A 250 -7.07 15.01 9.47
C TRP A 250 -5.96 14.88 10.52
N ARG A 251 -6.21 15.34 11.76
CA ARG A 251 -5.30 15.27 12.91
C ARG A 251 -5.80 14.24 13.94
N PRO A 252 -4.92 13.43 14.54
CA PRO A 252 -5.25 12.55 15.66
C PRO A 252 -5.78 13.33 16.87
N ALA A 253 -6.63 12.69 17.69
CA ALA A 253 -7.08 13.25 18.96
C ALA A 253 -5.91 13.58 19.92
N SER A 254 -4.84 12.78 19.89
CA SER A 254 -3.60 13.02 20.64
C SER A 254 -2.88 14.32 20.26
N MET A 255 -3.17 14.88 19.08
CA MET A 255 -2.66 16.17 18.61
C MET A 255 -3.73 17.27 18.60
N GLY A 256 -4.85 17.08 19.31
CA GLY A 256 -5.95 18.05 19.34
C GLY A 256 -6.83 18.08 18.08
N GLY A 257 -6.77 17.04 17.25
CA GLY A 257 -7.66 16.87 16.11
C GLY A 257 -8.97 16.15 16.44
N SER A 258 -9.81 15.90 15.42
CA SER A 258 -11.09 15.18 15.57
C SER A 258 -11.10 13.79 14.93
N ALA A 259 -9.96 13.29 14.46
CA ALA A 259 -9.87 11.91 13.99
C ALA A 259 -10.25 10.92 15.11
N PRO A 260 -10.94 9.81 14.79
CA PRO A 260 -11.32 8.82 15.79
C PRO A 260 -10.10 8.22 16.49
N SER A 261 -10.27 7.79 17.76
CA SER A 261 -9.24 7.03 18.46
C SER A 261 -8.97 5.69 17.75
N LEU A 262 -7.82 5.05 18.01
CA LEU A 262 -7.50 3.73 17.48
C LEU A 262 -8.60 2.69 17.78
N GLU A 263 -9.20 2.76 18.98
CA GLU A 263 -10.29 1.86 19.36
C GLU A 263 -11.57 2.16 18.55
N GLN A 264 -11.97 3.42 18.43
CA GLN A 264 -13.14 3.82 17.65
C GLN A 264 -12.95 3.46 16.17
N ALA A 265 -11.78 3.75 15.61
CA ALA A 265 -11.40 3.39 14.25
C ALA A 265 -11.46 1.88 14.02
N ALA A 266 -10.99 1.07 14.98
CA ALA A 266 -11.06 -0.39 14.89
C ALA A 266 -12.51 -0.91 14.89
N ARG A 267 -13.40 -0.31 15.69
CA ARG A 267 -14.84 -0.63 15.68
C ARG A 267 -15.48 -0.31 14.33
N ILE A 268 -15.19 0.88 13.77
CA ILE A 268 -15.68 1.30 12.44
C ILE A 268 -15.16 0.37 11.34
N ASP A 269 -13.86 0.04 11.35
CA ASP A 269 -13.24 -0.88 10.39
C ASP A 269 -13.87 -2.29 10.45
N ALA A 270 -14.15 -2.80 11.65
CA ALA A 270 -14.78 -4.10 11.86
C ALA A 270 -16.22 -4.13 11.33
N GLU A 271 -16.98 -3.07 11.59
CA GLU A 271 -18.33 -2.87 11.07
C GLU A 271 -18.35 -2.83 9.53
N GLU A 272 -17.51 -1.99 8.92
CA GLU A 272 -17.39 -1.88 7.46
C GLU A 272 -17.05 -3.24 6.82
N LYS A 273 -16.14 -3.99 7.45
CA LYS A 273 -15.76 -5.34 7.01
C LYS A 273 -16.94 -6.31 7.07
N ARG A 274 -17.74 -6.27 8.14
CA ARG A 274 -18.93 -7.12 8.31
C ARG A 274 -19.97 -6.80 7.24
N GLN A 275 -20.32 -5.53 7.06
CA GLN A 275 -21.27 -5.09 6.03
C GLN A 275 -20.82 -5.48 4.62
N ARG A 276 -19.51 -5.35 4.32
CA ARG A 276 -18.96 -5.78 3.03
C ARG A 276 -19.09 -7.29 2.83
N ALA A 277 -18.85 -8.08 3.87
CA ALA A 277 -19.02 -9.54 3.81
C ALA A 277 -20.48 -9.92 3.56
N GLU A 278 -21.42 -9.29 4.27
CA GLU A 278 -22.86 -9.49 4.09
C GLU A 278 -23.32 -9.12 2.67
N ARG A 279 -22.89 -7.96 2.14
CA ARG A 279 -23.18 -7.55 0.76
C ARG A 279 -22.62 -8.54 -0.27
N LYS A 280 -21.40 -9.06 -0.03
CA LYS A 280 -20.79 -10.07 -0.91
C LYS A 280 -21.58 -11.39 -0.87
N ALA A 281 -21.99 -11.84 0.32
CA ALA A 281 -22.81 -13.04 0.49
C ALA A 281 -24.19 -12.89 -0.17
N ALA A 282 -24.86 -11.75 0.02
CA ALA A 282 -26.15 -11.45 -0.60
C ALA A 282 -26.04 -11.42 -2.13
N LYS A 283 -24.98 -10.82 -2.69
CA LYS A 283 -24.73 -10.82 -4.14
C LYS A 283 -24.49 -12.24 -4.67
N ALA A 284 -23.74 -13.06 -3.95
CA ALA A 284 -23.51 -14.46 -4.32
C ALA A 284 -24.81 -15.28 -4.30
N ALA A 285 -25.64 -15.12 -3.27
CA ALA A 285 -26.93 -15.79 -3.16
C ALA A 285 -27.92 -15.38 -4.28
N LYS A 286 -27.97 -14.09 -4.64
CA LYS A 286 -28.78 -13.61 -5.78
C LYS A 286 -28.29 -14.16 -7.12
N SER A 287 -26.97 -14.23 -7.33
CA SER A 287 -26.38 -14.80 -8.54
C SER A 287 -26.72 -16.29 -8.69
N ALA A 288 -26.71 -17.05 -7.58
CA ALA A 288 -27.08 -18.46 -7.57
C ALA A 288 -28.58 -18.69 -7.89
N LYS A 289 -29.46 -17.76 -7.51
CA LYS A 289 -30.91 -17.84 -7.74
C LYS A 289 -31.39 -17.29 -9.10
N GLY A 290 -30.53 -16.59 -9.86
CA GLY A 290 -30.90 -16.03 -11.17
C GLY A 290 -31.02 -17.09 -12.29
N PRO A 291 -31.63 -16.78 -13.45
CA PRO A 291 -31.89 -17.74 -14.53
C PRO A 291 -30.64 -18.48 -15.03
N ARG A 292 -29.48 -17.80 -15.05
CA ARG A 292 -28.18 -18.37 -15.39
C ARG A 292 -27.62 -19.29 -14.30
N GLY A 293 -27.77 -18.91 -13.02
CA GLY A 293 -27.35 -19.73 -11.89
C GLY A 293 -28.19 -21.00 -11.75
N LEU A 294 -29.51 -20.87 -11.93
CA LEU A 294 -30.44 -21.99 -11.94
C LEU A 294 -30.15 -22.96 -13.10
N ARG A 295 -29.88 -22.45 -14.31
CA ARG A 295 -29.43 -23.28 -15.46
C ARG A 295 -28.12 -24.02 -15.19
N ALA A 296 -27.15 -23.40 -14.51
CA ALA A 296 -25.89 -24.07 -14.15
C ALA A 296 -26.08 -25.18 -13.09
N VAL A 297 -26.96 -24.96 -12.11
CA VAL A 297 -27.31 -25.95 -11.09
C VAL A 297 -28.07 -27.13 -11.71
N ILE A 298 -29.08 -26.85 -12.54
CA ILE A 298 -29.85 -27.87 -13.28
C ILE A 298 -28.91 -28.65 -14.23
N GLY A 299 -28.00 -27.95 -14.92
CA GLY A 299 -27.00 -28.59 -15.79
C GLY A 299 -26.09 -29.56 -15.04
N ARG A 300 -25.57 -29.19 -13.86
CA ARG A 300 -24.77 -30.09 -13.00
C ARG A 300 -25.58 -31.28 -12.48
N GLN A 301 -26.83 -31.08 -12.07
CA GLN A 301 -27.70 -32.18 -11.64
C GLN A 301 -28.01 -33.14 -12.80
N GLY A 302 -28.23 -32.63 -14.02
CA GLY A 302 -28.44 -33.45 -15.21
C GLY A 302 -27.22 -34.29 -15.58
N VAL A 303 -26.01 -33.75 -15.42
CA VAL A 303 -24.75 -34.49 -15.64
C VAL A 303 -24.55 -35.57 -14.57
N LEU A 304 -24.81 -35.25 -13.28
CA LEU A 304 -24.73 -36.23 -12.19
C LEU A 304 -25.76 -37.35 -12.32
N ALA A 305 -27.00 -37.03 -12.74
CA ALA A 305 -28.03 -38.04 -13.01
C ALA A 305 -27.68 -38.94 -14.19
N LYS A 306 -27.07 -38.39 -15.26
CA LYS A 306 -26.53 -39.20 -16.37
C LYS A 306 -25.38 -40.11 -15.91
N ALA A 307 -24.47 -39.60 -15.09
CA ALA A 307 -23.38 -40.40 -14.54
C ALA A 307 -23.88 -41.53 -13.63
N ALA A 308 -24.86 -41.26 -12.75
CA ALA A 308 -25.48 -42.27 -11.90
C ALA A 308 -26.25 -43.33 -12.71
N LYS A 309 -26.93 -42.94 -13.79
CA LYS A 309 -27.63 -43.87 -14.68
C LYS A 309 -26.66 -44.74 -15.49
N ALA A 310 -25.52 -44.19 -15.90
CA ALA A 310 -24.45 -44.94 -16.55
C ALA A 310 -23.81 -45.96 -15.58
N ALA A 311 -23.53 -45.54 -14.34
CA ALA A 311 -22.99 -46.43 -13.30
C ALA A 311 -23.95 -47.59 -12.97
N LYS A 312 -25.27 -47.35 -12.94
CA LYS A 312 -26.27 -48.40 -12.70
C LYS A 312 -26.43 -49.38 -13.87
N LYS A 313 -26.07 -48.98 -15.10
CA LYS A 313 -26.06 -49.84 -16.30
C LYS A 313 -24.82 -50.76 -16.37
N LEU A 314 -23.75 -50.39 -15.67
CA LEU A 314 -22.49 -51.15 -15.57
C LEU A 314 -22.48 -52.11 -14.37
N ALA A 315 -23.51 -52.11 -13.52
CA ALA A 315 -23.63 -53.06 -12.43
C ALA A 315 -24.04 -54.45 -12.99
N PRO A 316 -23.26 -55.52 -12.76
CA PRO A 316 -23.57 -56.85 -13.28
C PRO A 316 -24.87 -57.39 -12.67
N SER A 317 -25.73 -57.92 -13.54
CA SER A 317 -26.98 -58.60 -13.18
C SER A 317 -26.68 -59.80 -12.27
N LYS A 318 -26.89 -59.66 -10.97
CA LYS A 318 -27.02 -60.82 -10.08
C LYS A 318 -28.34 -61.52 -10.41
N LYS A 319 -28.27 -62.60 -11.17
CA LYS A 319 -29.26 -63.69 -11.13
C LYS A 319 -28.57 -64.91 -10.52
N PRO A 320 -29.21 -65.64 -9.59
CA PRO A 320 -28.91 -67.07 -9.43
C PRO A 320 -29.33 -67.82 -10.71
#